data_AF-A0A374TFA1-F1
#
_entry.id   AF-A0A374TFA1-F1
#
_cell.length_a   1.000
_cell.length_b   1.000
_cell.length_c   1.000
_cell.angle_alpha   90.00
_cell.angle_beta   90.00
_cell.angle_gamma   90.00
#
_symmetry.space_group_name_H-M   'P 1'
#
loop_
_entity.id
_entity.type
_entity.pdbx_description
1 polymer ?
#
loop_
_entity_poly.entity_id
_entity_poly.type
_entity_poly.pdbx_seq_one_letter_code
_entity_poly.pdbx_strand_id
1 'polypeptide(L)'
;MDKYIILSPEAKGSFNDRLNFLYLKLGNILDTEKLENRTLQYCKVFLSDSQNQIKELEESLLYQEFLKGANLTIVEQTPLNGSKVSLLIKTTDEATPILFHSLRLTEEEAKGKDSYEQTHFLFNKYLKTIEGTDMTMERNLVRTWIYVTNIDVNYQGVVEARNDIFDQEGLTADTHYIASTGIGGATPVRHAAVAIDFLTIPHIKEEDKKYLQALDHLNPTHEYGVAFERGTRLTLPTHTLHPEGSQQFKQQYFISGTASIDKYGDVVYAGDIVRQTGRLLENIGALLKDGDATMNDIQYFIIYLRDISDYHTVDRMMQQFYPQIPRIIVEAKVCRPGWLIEMECIAEKE
;
A
#
# COMPACT_ATOMS: atom_id res chain seq x y z
N MET A 1 -0.51 -7.23 18.64
CA MET A 1 -0.91 -6.91 17.23
C MET A 1 -0.88 -5.43 16.93
N ASP A 2 -0.57 -5.08 15.69
CA ASP A 2 -0.63 -3.70 15.22
C ASP A 2 -2.10 -3.27 15.08
N LYS A 3 -2.39 -1.96 15.20
CA LYS A 3 -3.75 -1.44 15.04
C LYS A 3 -3.79 -0.58 13.79
N TYR A 4 -4.81 -0.83 12.97
CA TYR A 4 -5.02 -0.14 11.70
C TYR A 4 -6.34 0.60 11.76
N ILE A 5 -6.29 1.91 11.52
CA ILE A 5 -7.43 2.81 11.70
C ILE A 5 -7.62 3.64 10.45
N ILE A 6 -8.85 3.67 9.93
CA ILE A 6 -9.22 4.53 8.80
C ILE A 6 -10.09 5.68 9.33
N LEU A 7 -9.68 6.91 9.05
CA LEU A 7 -10.43 8.12 9.39
C LEU A 7 -10.85 8.84 8.12
N SER A 8 -12.16 9.04 7.97
CA SER A 8 -12.75 9.86 6.91
C SER A 8 -13.73 10.87 7.54
N PRO A 9 -13.56 12.17 7.28
CA PRO A 9 -14.56 13.18 7.62
C PRO A 9 -15.84 12.99 6.80
N GLU A 10 -16.97 13.49 7.31
CA GLU A 10 -18.21 13.54 6.54
C GLU A 10 -18.03 14.36 5.25
N ALA A 11 -18.83 14.05 4.22
CA ALA A 11 -18.87 14.78 2.96
C ALA A 11 -19.57 16.17 3.07
N LYS A 12 -19.16 16.98 4.05
CA LYS A 12 -19.70 18.31 4.35
C LYS A 12 -18.58 19.29 4.72
N GLY A 13 -18.88 20.58 4.71
CA GLY A 13 -17.95 21.64 5.09
C GLY A 13 -16.81 21.88 4.08
N SER A 14 -15.96 22.86 4.42
CA SER A 14 -14.75 23.21 3.70
C SER A 14 -13.66 22.14 3.87
N PHE A 15 -12.55 22.28 3.14
CA PHE A 15 -11.40 21.39 3.33
C PHE A 15 -10.79 21.55 4.73
N ASN A 16 -10.62 22.79 5.20
CA ASN A 16 -10.21 23.09 6.57
C ASN A 16 -11.10 22.44 7.64
N ASP A 17 -12.44 22.47 7.48
CA ASP A 17 -13.35 21.83 8.45
C ASP A 17 -13.08 20.31 8.56
N ARG A 18 -12.74 19.69 7.43
CA ARG A 18 -12.40 18.27 7.33
C ARG A 18 -11.04 17.96 7.96
N LEU A 19 -10.05 18.83 7.76
CA LEU A 19 -8.75 18.73 8.44
C LEU A 19 -8.89 18.90 9.95
N ASN A 20 -9.73 19.83 10.42
CA ASN A 20 -10.01 20.03 11.84
C ASN A 20 -10.71 18.82 12.47
N PHE A 21 -11.66 18.21 11.75
CA PHE A 21 -12.26 16.94 12.19
C PHE A 21 -11.19 15.86 12.36
N LEU A 22 -10.32 15.68 11.37
CA LEU A 22 -9.25 14.68 11.42
C LEU A 22 -8.25 14.97 12.53
N TYR A 23 -7.88 16.23 12.76
CA TYR A 23 -7.03 16.66 13.87
C TYR A 23 -7.60 16.23 15.23
N LEU A 24 -8.86 16.57 15.51
CA LEU A 24 -9.51 16.20 16.78
C LEU A 24 -9.65 14.69 16.95
N LYS A 25 -10.01 13.97 15.87
CA LYS A 25 -10.17 12.51 15.91
C LYS A 25 -8.83 11.80 16.11
N LEU A 26 -7.81 12.18 15.34
CA LEU A 26 -6.48 11.60 15.45
C LEU A 26 -5.87 11.90 16.82
N GLY A 27 -5.97 13.13 17.32
CA GLY A 27 -5.48 13.49 18.66
C GLY A 27 -6.07 12.58 19.75
N ASN A 28 -7.39 12.43 19.78
CA ASN A 28 -8.06 11.54 20.76
C ASN A 28 -7.61 10.08 20.64
N ILE A 29 -7.38 9.59 19.41
CA ILE A 29 -6.89 8.24 19.17
C ILE A 29 -5.46 8.10 19.69
N LEU A 30 -4.57 9.02 19.34
CA LEU A 30 -3.17 8.98 19.76
C LEU A 30 -3.03 9.11 21.29
N ASP A 31 -3.86 9.92 21.93
CA ASP A 31 -3.91 10.01 23.40
C ASP A 31 -4.33 8.68 24.02
N THR A 32 -5.32 7.98 23.44
CA THR A 32 -5.77 6.66 23.91
C THR A 32 -4.69 5.60 23.69
N GLU A 33 -4.09 5.57 22.49
CA GLU A 33 -3.03 4.64 22.12
C GLU A 33 -1.79 4.81 23.01
N LYS A 34 -1.47 6.04 23.40
CA LYS A 34 -0.37 6.33 24.33
C LYS A 34 -0.59 5.73 25.72
N LEU A 35 -1.84 5.62 26.20
CA LEU A 35 -2.14 4.94 27.47
C LEU A 35 -1.83 3.44 27.40
N GLU A 36 -1.87 2.86 26.21
CA GLU A 36 -1.50 1.47 25.94
C GLU A 36 -0.03 1.31 25.50
N ASN A 37 0.80 2.35 25.67
CA ASN A 37 2.20 2.41 25.21
C ASN A 37 2.39 2.21 23.70
N ARG A 38 1.37 2.55 22.90
CA ARG A 38 1.42 2.44 21.44
C ARG A 38 1.83 3.78 20.83
N THR A 39 2.52 3.70 19.70
CA THR A 39 3.03 4.86 18.95
C THR A 39 2.55 4.84 17.51
N LEU A 40 2.44 6.03 16.91
CA LEU A 40 2.15 6.18 15.47
C LEU A 40 3.34 5.68 14.65
N GLN A 41 3.16 4.58 13.91
CA GLN A 41 4.24 3.99 13.11
C GLN A 41 4.27 4.55 11.70
N TYR A 42 3.11 4.67 11.03
CA TYR A 42 2.97 5.41 9.77
C TYR A 42 1.54 5.90 9.56
N CYS A 43 1.38 6.88 8.67
CA CYS A 43 0.10 7.37 8.19
C CYS A 43 0.11 7.50 6.66
N LYS A 44 -0.96 7.06 6.00
CA LYS A 44 -1.22 7.36 4.59
C LYS A 44 -2.36 8.36 4.47
N VAL A 45 -2.11 9.46 3.78
CA VAL A 45 -3.06 10.53 3.48
C VAL A 45 -3.48 10.42 2.02
N PHE A 46 -4.77 10.22 1.81
CA PHE A 46 -5.40 10.17 0.50
C PHE A 46 -6.10 11.49 0.25
N LEU A 47 -5.63 12.26 -0.73
CA LEU A 47 -6.20 13.55 -1.13
C LEU A 47 -7.01 13.40 -2.42
N SER A 48 -8.09 14.18 -2.56
CA SER A 48 -8.87 14.24 -3.78
C SER A 48 -8.29 15.17 -4.85
N ASP A 49 -7.50 16.16 -4.42
CA ASP A 49 -6.92 17.17 -5.29
C ASP A 49 -5.66 17.71 -4.63
N SER A 50 -4.57 16.96 -4.73
CA SER A 50 -3.34 17.24 -4.01
C SER A 50 -2.72 18.58 -4.40
N GLN A 51 -2.86 19.00 -5.67
CA GLN A 51 -2.34 20.29 -6.15
C GLN A 51 -2.99 21.47 -5.45
N ASN A 52 -4.30 21.42 -5.20
CA ASN A 52 -5.00 22.50 -4.52
C ASN A 52 -5.06 22.32 -2.99
N GLN A 53 -4.82 21.12 -2.48
CA GLN A 53 -5.00 20.80 -1.06
C GLN A 53 -3.69 20.75 -0.26
N ILE A 54 -2.53 20.52 -0.90
CA ILE A 54 -1.28 20.23 -0.17
C ILE A 54 -0.89 21.35 0.79
N LYS A 55 -0.98 22.61 0.35
CA LYS A 55 -0.58 23.76 1.16
C LYS A 55 -1.44 23.87 2.43
N GLU A 56 -2.76 23.74 2.26
CA GLU A 56 -3.71 23.81 3.39
C GLU A 56 -3.53 22.63 4.35
N LEU A 57 -3.24 21.42 3.83
CA LEU A 57 -2.88 20.27 4.65
C LEU A 57 -1.61 20.56 5.46
N GLU A 58 -0.53 20.99 4.82
CA GLU A 58 0.75 21.25 5.48
C GLU A 58 0.66 22.37 6.52
N GLU A 59 -0.15 23.41 6.28
CA GLU A 59 -0.36 24.51 7.23
C GLU A 59 -1.29 24.14 8.39
N SER A 60 -2.03 23.02 8.31
CA SER A 60 -3.00 22.61 9.33
C SER A 60 -2.36 22.08 10.62
N LEU A 61 -3.10 22.16 11.72
CA LEU A 61 -2.71 21.57 13.01
C LEU A 61 -2.57 20.04 12.92
N LEU A 62 -3.43 19.37 12.13
CA LEU A 62 -3.31 17.94 11.85
C LEU A 62 -1.89 17.59 11.39
N TYR A 63 -1.38 18.34 10.41
CA TYR A 63 -0.05 18.08 9.89
C TYR A 63 1.04 18.50 10.86
N GLN A 64 1.01 19.75 11.34
CA GLN A 64 2.09 20.30 12.15
C GLN A 64 2.28 19.57 13.49
N GLU A 65 1.21 19.07 14.10
CA GLU A 65 1.28 18.41 15.42
C GLU A 65 1.43 16.89 15.33
N PHE A 66 0.80 16.22 14.36
CA PHE A 66 0.74 14.75 14.33
C PHE A 66 1.46 14.10 13.14
N LEU A 67 1.46 14.72 11.96
CA LEU A 67 1.97 14.05 10.75
C LEU A 67 3.40 14.48 10.39
N LYS A 68 3.80 15.69 10.76
CA LYS A 68 5.13 16.22 10.49
C LYS A 68 6.19 15.39 11.23
N GLY A 69 7.09 14.78 10.46
CA GLY A 69 8.14 13.91 10.98
C GLY A 69 7.71 12.47 11.25
N ALA A 70 6.43 12.12 11.04
CA ALA A 70 5.99 10.74 10.99
C ALA A 70 6.37 10.09 9.64
N ASN A 71 6.35 8.76 9.59
CA ASN A 71 6.39 8.04 8.32
C ASN A 71 5.09 8.30 7.55
N LEU A 72 5.15 9.14 6.52
CA LEU A 72 3.95 9.74 5.92
C LEU A 72 3.89 9.55 4.40
N THR A 73 2.85 8.87 3.93
CA THR A 73 2.43 8.90 2.53
C THR A 73 1.47 10.07 2.35
N ILE A 74 1.72 10.93 1.37
CA ILE A 74 0.69 11.83 0.81
C ILE A 74 0.57 11.49 -0.67
N VAL A 75 -0.65 11.18 -1.10
CA VAL A 75 -0.95 10.81 -2.49
C VAL A 75 -2.33 11.33 -2.90
N GLU A 76 -2.45 11.75 -4.14
CA GLU A 76 -3.73 12.03 -4.78
C GLU A 76 -4.38 10.72 -5.24
N GLN A 77 -5.40 10.31 -4.50
CA GLN A 77 -6.27 9.18 -4.78
C GLN A 77 -7.61 9.49 -4.12
N THR A 78 -8.58 9.99 -4.89
CA THR A 78 -9.80 10.60 -4.37
C THR A 78 -10.60 9.62 -3.51
N PRO A 79 -10.81 9.89 -2.20
CA PRO A 79 -11.73 9.10 -1.40
C PRO A 79 -13.16 9.19 -1.94
N LEU A 80 -13.72 8.07 -2.40
CA LEU A 80 -14.99 8.03 -3.13
C LEU A 80 -16.23 8.15 -2.24
N ASN A 81 -16.06 8.07 -0.92
CA ASN A 81 -17.09 8.44 0.05
C ASN A 81 -17.35 9.97 0.12
N GLY A 82 -16.63 10.77 -0.68
CA GLY A 82 -16.79 12.21 -0.75
C GLY A 82 -16.06 12.98 0.36
N SER A 83 -15.18 12.33 1.12
CA SER A 83 -14.49 12.93 2.27
C SER A 83 -13.40 13.94 1.89
N LYS A 84 -12.97 13.99 0.61
CA LYS A 84 -11.84 14.79 0.08
C LYS A 84 -10.46 14.46 0.64
N VAL A 85 -10.38 14.09 1.91
CA VAL A 85 -9.19 13.59 2.59
C VAL A 85 -9.56 12.39 3.44
N SER A 86 -8.73 11.36 3.46
CA SER A 86 -8.85 10.24 4.40
C SER A 86 -7.47 9.83 4.90
N LEU A 87 -7.43 9.29 6.11
CA LEU A 87 -6.21 8.77 6.73
C LEU A 87 -6.30 7.26 6.89
N LEU A 88 -5.25 6.53 6.54
CA LEU A 88 -4.99 5.17 7.02
C LEU A 88 -3.81 5.24 7.99
N ILE A 89 -4.06 4.89 9.24
CA ILE A 89 -3.11 5.03 10.35
C ILE A 89 -2.73 3.65 10.84
N LYS A 90 -1.44 3.46 11.10
CA LYS A 90 -0.93 2.30 11.82
C LYS A 90 -0.30 2.75 13.14
N THR A 91 -0.77 2.16 14.24
CA THR A 91 -0.12 2.29 15.56
C THR A 91 0.37 0.93 16.03
N THR A 92 1.46 0.93 16.80
CA THR A 92 2.09 -0.28 17.32
C THR A 92 2.68 -0.07 18.71
N ASP A 93 2.62 -1.11 19.54
CA ASP A 93 3.38 -1.30 20.78
C ASP A 93 4.70 -2.05 20.54
N GLU A 94 4.91 -2.58 19.34
CA GLU A 94 6.11 -3.34 19.02
C GLU A 94 7.31 -2.40 18.81
N ALA A 95 8.45 -2.79 19.38
CA ALA A 95 9.72 -2.11 19.17
C ALA A 95 10.37 -2.50 17.82
N THR A 96 9.72 -3.32 16.99
CA THR A 96 10.29 -3.76 15.71
C THR A 96 10.55 -2.53 14.85
N PRO A 97 11.83 -2.23 14.54
CA PRO A 97 12.14 -1.09 13.72
C PRO A 97 11.58 -1.32 12.32
N ILE A 98 10.97 -0.28 11.75
CA ILE A 98 10.67 -0.25 10.31
C ILE A 98 11.32 0.98 9.72
N LEU A 99 11.71 0.89 8.46
CA LEU A 99 12.08 2.03 7.64
C LEU A 99 11.01 2.20 6.57
N PHE A 100 10.22 3.25 6.69
CA PHE A 100 9.16 3.57 5.75
C PHE A 100 9.54 4.84 4.98
N HIS A 101 9.97 4.68 3.73
CA HIS A 101 10.41 5.79 2.89
C HIS A 101 9.32 6.13 1.88
N SER A 102 8.65 7.26 2.11
CA SER A 102 7.73 7.86 1.14
C SER A 102 8.50 8.85 0.28
N LEU A 103 8.95 8.39 -0.89
CA LEU A 103 9.81 9.18 -1.78
C LEU A 103 8.97 9.88 -2.85
N ARG A 104 9.18 11.19 -2.97
CA ARG A 104 8.53 12.07 -3.95
C ARG A 104 9.61 12.83 -4.71
N LEU A 105 9.38 13.08 -5.99
CA LEU A 105 10.26 13.91 -6.80
C LEU A 105 9.99 15.38 -6.52
N THR A 106 11.03 16.21 -6.56
CA THR A 106 10.86 17.65 -6.72
C THR A 106 10.56 18.00 -8.18
N GLU A 107 10.11 19.24 -8.42
CA GLU A 107 9.89 19.73 -9.78
C GLU A 107 11.17 19.69 -10.63
N GLU A 108 12.33 20.01 -10.04
CA GLU A 108 13.63 19.94 -10.72
C GLU A 108 14.02 18.49 -11.07
N GLU A 109 13.73 17.56 -10.17
CA GLU A 109 14.01 16.14 -10.38
C GLU A 109 13.09 15.53 -11.44
N ALA A 110 11.83 15.95 -11.51
CA ALA A 110 10.83 15.37 -12.41
C ALA A 110 10.86 15.99 -13.83
N LYS A 111 11.10 17.29 -13.94
CA LYS A 111 10.94 18.02 -15.20
C LYS A 111 11.88 17.50 -16.29
N GLY A 112 11.31 17.26 -17.47
CA GLY A 112 12.03 16.80 -18.65
C GLY A 112 12.44 15.33 -18.64
N LYS A 113 11.99 14.55 -17.65
CA LYS A 113 12.26 13.12 -17.53
C LYS A 113 11.00 12.31 -17.74
N ASP A 114 11.11 11.17 -18.41
CA ASP A 114 9.99 10.24 -18.57
C ASP A 114 9.76 9.36 -17.31
N SER A 115 8.76 8.49 -17.35
CA SER A 115 8.43 7.65 -16.20
C SER A 115 9.50 6.59 -15.90
N TYR A 116 10.30 6.16 -16.89
CA TYR A 116 11.44 5.27 -16.67
C TYR A 116 12.51 5.98 -15.85
N GLU A 117 12.98 7.15 -16.32
CA GLU A 117 14.03 7.92 -15.66
C GLU A 117 13.63 8.35 -14.25
N GLN A 118 12.36 8.75 -14.07
CA GLN A 118 11.79 9.12 -12.78
C GLN A 118 11.72 7.93 -11.81
N THR A 119 11.27 6.77 -12.28
CA THR A 119 11.22 5.54 -11.48
C THR A 119 12.62 5.11 -11.06
N HIS A 120 13.54 5.06 -12.02
CA HIS A 120 14.93 4.70 -11.79
C HIS A 120 15.57 5.64 -10.75
N PHE A 121 15.31 6.93 -10.83
CA PHE A 121 15.80 7.91 -9.86
C PHE A 121 15.26 7.68 -8.44
N LEU A 122 13.96 7.36 -8.28
CA LEU A 122 13.36 7.09 -6.97
C LEU A 122 13.90 5.80 -6.32
N PHE A 123 14.09 4.73 -7.09
CA PHE A 123 14.73 3.52 -6.58
C PHE A 123 16.19 3.75 -6.19
N ASN A 124 16.96 4.51 -6.98
CA ASN A 124 18.33 4.88 -6.61
C ASN A 124 18.38 5.74 -5.35
N LYS A 125 17.40 6.63 -5.13
CA LYS A 125 17.26 7.34 -3.86
C LYS A 125 17.06 6.38 -2.70
N TYR A 126 16.21 5.36 -2.85
CA TYR A 126 16.03 4.32 -1.85
C TYR A 126 17.32 3.50 -1.61
N LEU A 127 18.01 3.06 -2.66
CA LEU A 127 19.27 2.34 -2.51
C LEU A 127 20.31 3.14 -1.71
N LYS A 128 20.40 4.45 -1.96
CA LYS A 128 21.24 5.36 -1.16
C LYS A 128 20.85 5.45 0.31
N THR A 129 19.58 5.23 0.68
CA THR A 129 19.19 5.27 2.11
C THR A 129 19.64 4.04 2.89
N ILE A 130 19.89 2.92 2.19
CA ILE A 130 20.37 1.68 2.81
C ILE A 130 21.87 1.42 2.54
N GLU A 131 22.50 2.23 1.68
CA GLU A 131 23.93 2.17 1.39
C GLU A 131 24.78 2.30 2.67
N GLY A 132 25.78 1.44 2.81
CA GLY A 132 26.66 1.41 3.98
C GLY A 132 26.06 0.76 5.23
N THR A 133 24.82 0.28 5.17
CA THR A 133 24.22 -0.58 6.20
C THR A 133 24.47 -2.07 5.90
N ASP A 134 24.02 -2.96 6.77
CA ASP A 134 24.02 -4.40 6.49
C ASP A 134 22.85 -4.84 5.59
N MET A 135 21.89 -3.97 5.29
CA MET A 135 20.66 -4.26 4.55
C MET A 135 20.86 -4.30 3.03
N THR A 136 20.06 -5.11 2.34
CA THR A 136 19.96 -5.12 0.87
C THR A 136 18.51 -4.89 0.44
N MET A 137 18.29 -4.46 -0.81
CA MET A 137 16.94 -4.39 -1.37
C MET A 137 16.31 -5.79 -1.36
N GLU A 138 17.05 -6.77 -1.87
CA GLU A 138 16.62 -8.17 -1.97
C GLU A 138 16.16 -8.75 -0.62
N ARG A 139 16.92 -8.50 0.46
CA ARG A 139 16.61 -9.07 1.77
C ARG A 139 15.67 -8.23 2.62
N ASN A 140 15.79 -6.91 2.61
CA ASN A 140 15.15 -6.09 3.63
C ASN A 140 13.95 -5.29 3.12
N LEU A 141 13.84 -5.01 1.82
CA LEU A 141 12.65 -4.40 1.25
C LEU A 141 11.53 -5.45 1.21
N VAL A 142 10.42 -5.22 1.89
CA VAL A 142 9.32 -6.20 1.95
C VAL A 142 8.10 -5.78 1.14
N ARG A 143 7.93 -4.48 0.89
CA ARG A 143 6.73 -3.96 0.25
C ARG A 143 6.99 -2.62 -0.44
N THR A 144 6.45 -2.47 -1.65
CA THR A 144 6.43 -1.20 -2.39
C THR A 144 5.02 -0.78 -2.80
N TRP A 145 4.79 0.52 -2.80
CA TRP A 145 3.61 1.13 -3.43
C TRP A 145 4.07 2.15 -4.45
N ILE A 146 3.76 1.92 -5.72
CA ILE A 146 4.16 2.76 -6.85
C ILE A 146 2.93 3.47 -7.39
N TYR A 147 2.88 4.79 -7.20
CA TYR A 147 1.80 5.65 -7.64
C TYR A 147 2.15 6.27 -8.99
N VAL A 148 1.32 6.03 -9.99
CA VAL A 148 1.60 6.40 -11.38
C VAL A 148 0.55 7.39 -11.90
N THR A 149 0.98 8.62 -12.15
CA THR A 149 0.14 9.66 -12.76
C THR A 149 -0.17 9.23 -14.19
N ASN A 150 -1.42 9.33 -14.64
CA ASN A 150 -1.84 8.89 -15.98
C ASN A 150 -1.33 7.49 -16.33
N ILE A 151 -1.64 6.51 -15.46
CA ILE A 151 -1.09 5.15 -15.53
C ILE A 151 -1.20 4.49 -16.91
N ASP A 152 -2.28 4.73 -17.66
CA ASP A 152 -2.47 4.19 -19.03
C ASP A 152 -1.37 4.63 -20.02
N VAL A 153 -0.62 5.69 -19.71
CA VAL A 153 0.50 6.22 -20.50
C VAL A 153 1.84 5.87 -19.88
N ASN A 154 1.97 6.06 -18.56
CA ASN A 154 3.28 6.06 -17.90
C ASN A 154 3.70 4.69 -17.34
N TYR A 155 2.81 3.70 -17.28
CA TYR A 155 3.09 2.43 -16.60
C TYR A 155 4.22 1.63 -17.25
N GLN A 156 4.37 1.68 -18.57
CA GLN A 156 5.41 0.93 -19.28
C GLN A 156 6.82 1.30 -18.80
N GLY A 157 7.15 2.59 -18.71
CA GLY A 157 8.45 3.04 -18.22
C GLY A 157 8.70 2.68 -16.75
N VAL A 158 7.64 2.62 -15.92
CA VAL A 158 7.74 2.14 -14.53
C VAL A 158 8.13 0.66 -14.50
N VAL A 159 7.52 -0.17 -15.34
CA VAL A 159 7.82 -1.61 -15.44
C VAL A 159 9.26 -1.83 -15.89
N GLU A 160 9.68 -1.14 -16.95
CA GLU A 160 11.04 -1.23 -17.50
C GLU A 160 12.09 -0.84 -16.46
N ALA A 161 11.95 0.33 -15.82
CA ALA A 161 12.90 0.79 -14.82
C ALA A 161 12.95 -0.12 -13.59
N ARG A 162 11.80 -0.64 -13.14
CA ARG A 162 11.75 -1.57 -12.01
C ARG A 162 12.48 -2.86 -12.35
N ASN A 163 12.22 -3.44 -13.54
CA ASN A 163 12.85 -4.69 -13.95
C ASN A 163 14.38 -4.52 -14.05
N ASP A 164 14.86 -3.43 -14.65
CA ASP A 164 16.30 -3.16 -14.77
C ASP A 164 17.00 -3.02 -13.40
N ILE A 165 16.34 -2.40 -12.42
CA ILE A 165 16.85 -2.28 -11.06
C ILE A 165 16.78 -3.61 -10.33
N PHE A 166 15.69 -4.35 -10.47
CA PHE A 166 15.53 -5.65 -9.83
C PHE A 166 16.60 -6.64 -10.31
N ASP A 167 16.88 -6.66 -11.61
CA ASP A 167 17.96 -7.48 -12.18
C ASP A 167 19.34 -7.09 -11.61
N GLN A 168 19.60 -5.80 -11.41
CA GLN A 168 20.85 -5.31 -10.80
C GLN A 168 20.98 -5.67 -9.31
N GLU A 169 19.85 -5.68 -8.59
CA GLU A 169 19.78 -5.95 -7.15
C GLU A 169 19.56 -7.44 -6.81
N GLY A 170 19.59 -8.33 -7.81
CA GLY A 170 19.47 -9.79 -7.62
C GLY A 170 18.05 -10.31 -7.40
N LEU A 171 17.04 -9.48 -7.70
CA LEU A 171 15.61 -9.84 -7.68
C LEU A 171 15.22 -10.39 -9.05
N THR A 172 15.09 -11.70 -9.17
CA THR A 172 14.89 -12.43 -10.44
C THR A 172 13.86 -13.54 -10.27
N ALA A 173 13.46 -14.20 -11.37
CA ALA A 173 12.56 -15.34 -11.32
C ALA A 173 13.15 -16.56 -10.56
N ASP A 174 14.48 -16.66 -10.47
CA ASP A 174 15.17 -17.73 -9.75
C ASP A 174 15.37 -17.41 -8.24
N THR A 175 15.15 -16.16 -7.84
CA THR A 175 15.21 -15.71 -6.45
C THR A 175 13.82 -15.38 -5.95
N HIS A 176 13.46 -14.10 -5.97
CA HIS A 176 12.15 -13.55 -5.66
C HIS A 176 12.07 -12.10 -6.13
N TYR A 177 10.87 -11.56 -6.06
CA TYR A 177 10.61 -10.13 -6.22
C TYR A 177 10.07 -9.51 -4.93
N ILE A 178 9.64 -8.25 -4.98
CA ILE A 178 9.03 -7.56 -3.86
C ILE A 178 7.51 -7.56 -4.02
N ALA A 179 6.75 -7.80 -2.95
CA ALA A 179 5.31 -7.54 -2.99
C ALA A 179 5.08 -6.07 -3.38
N SER A 180 4.30 -5.81 -4.42
CA SER A 180 4.12 -4.44 -4.95
C SER A 180 2.68 -4.12 -5.34
N THR A 181 2.31 -2.84 -5.29
CA THR A 181 1.10 -2.31 -5.93
C THR A 181 1.52 -1.17 -6.85
N GLY A 182 1.27 -1.33 -8.15
CA GLY A 182 1.50 -0.31 -9.16
C GLY A 182 0.18 0.24 -9.66
N ILE A 183 -0.25 1.38 -9.13
CA ILE A 183 -1.63 1.87 -9.25
C ILE A 183 -1.67 3.35 -9.61
N GLY A 184 -2.77 3.79 -10.22
CA GLY A 184 -3.02 5.20 -10.49
C GLY A 184 -2.95 6.05 -9.22
N GLY A 185 -2.26 7.17 -9.29
CA GLY A 185 -2.16 8.15 -8.23
C GLY A 185 -1.20 9.27 -8.62
N ALA A 186 -1.33 10.43 -8.01
CA ALA A 186 -0.50 11.59 -8.33
C ALA A 186 0.09 12.24 -7.09
N THR A 187 0.99 13.18 -7.32
CA THR A 187 1.57 14.04 -6.28
C THR A 187 1.28 15.50 -6.63
N PRO A 188 1.49 16.44 -5.69
CA PRO A 188 1.39 17.87 -5.99
C PRO A 188 2.42 18.38 -7.01
N VAL A 189 3.46 17.60 -7.33
CA VAL A 189 4.51 17.99 -8.29
C VAL A 189 4.05 17.66 -9.70
N ARG A 190 3.85 18.71 -10.51
CA ARG A 190 3.18 18.63 -11.82
C ARG A 190 3.83 17.69 -12.82
N HIS A 191 5.16 17.68 -12.87
CA HIS A 191 5.90 16.83 -13.81
C HIS A 191 6.23 15.45 -13.24
N ALA A 192 5.87 15.18 -11.98
CA ALA A 192 6.08 13.87 -11.39
C ALA A 192 5.05 12.87 -11.95
N ALA A 193 5.54 11.98 -12.80
CA ALA A 193 4.80 10.84 -13.33
C ALA A 193 4.72 9.69 -12.31
N VAL A 194 5.65 9.65 -11.35
CA VAL A 194 5.81 8.52 -10.42
C VAL A 194 6.13 9.00 -9.01
N ALA A 195 5.59 8.31 -8.02
CA ALA A 195 5.99 8.37 -6.62
C ALA A 195 6.03 6.96 -6.04
N ILE A 196 6.90 6.70 -5.05
CA ILE A 196 7.06 5.36 -4.48
C ILE A 196 7.14 5.43 -2.96
N ASP A 197 6.40 4.56 -2.29
CA ASP A 197 6.63 4.22 -0.89
C ASP A 197 7.35 2.88 -0.79
N PHE A 198 8.33 2.80 0.11
CA PHE A 198 9.13 1.62 0.41
C PHE A 198 8.97 1.27 1.89
N LEU A 199 8.63 0.01 2.19
CA LEU A 199 8.66 -0.52 3.54
C LEU A 199 9.79 -1.54 3.64
N THR A 200 10.80 -1.20 4.43
CA THR A 200 11.98 -2.01 4.70
C THR A 200 11.96 -2.42 6.17
N ILE A 201 12.26 -3.69 6.44
CA ILE A 201 12.35 -4.20 7.81
C ILE A 201 13.80 -4.60 8.09
N PRO A 202 14.50 -3.91 9.01
CA PRO A 202 15.85 -4.27 9.42
C PRO A 202 15.91 -5.66 10.07
N HIS A 203 17.09 -6.28 10.02
CA HIS A 203 17.44 -7.53 10.72
C HIS A 203 16.67 -8.80 10.32
N ILE A 204 15.72 -8.71 9.40
CA ILE A 204 15.08 -9.90 8.83
C ILE A 204 16.06 -10.68 7.94
N LYS A 205 15.81 -11.97 7.83
CA LYS A 205 16.48 -12.91 6.94
C LYS A 205 15.47 -13.49 5.96
N GLU A 206 15.95 -14.17 4.92
CA GLU A 206 15.06 -14.86 3.98
C GLU A 206 14.23 -15.96 4.63
N GLU A 207 14.75 -16.63 5.67
CA GLU A 207 14.00 -17.66 6.41
C GLU A 207 12.76 -17.11 7.14
N ASP A 208 12.71 -15.81 7.41
CA ASP A 208 11.56 -15.16 8.04
C ASP A 208 10.42 -14.94 7.04
N LYS A 209 10.68 -15.05 5.74
CA LYS A 209 9.74 -14.77 4.67
C LYS A 209 9.14 -16.04 4.07
N LYS A 210 7.91 -15.90 3.59
CA LYS A 210 7.27 -16.80 2.64
C LYS A 210 6.65 -15.98 1.52
N TYR A 211 7.07 -16.24 0.29
CA TYR A 211 6.44 -15.68 -0.91
C TYR A 211 5.17 -16.47 -1.22
N LEU A 212 4.02 -15.79 -1.19
CA LEU A 212 2.71 -16.42 -1.25
C LEU A 212 2.34 -16.74 -2.69
N GLN A 213 1.87 -17.96 -2.91
CA GLN A 213 1.49 -18.43 -4.24
C GLN A 213 0.11 -19.11 -4.22
N ALA A 214 -0.63 -18.95 -5.31
CA ALA A 214 -1.90 -19.62 -5.52
C ALA A 214 -1.99 -20.07 -6.98
N LEU A 215 -1.10 -20.98 -7.41
CA LEU A 215 -0.89 -21.33 -8.83
C LEU A 215 -2.13 -21.88 -9.55
N ASP A 216 -3.08 -22.44 -8.80
CA ASP A 216 -4.38 -22.85 -9.36
C ASP A 216 -5.32 -21.66 -9.68
N HIS A 217 -5.02 -20.47 -9.17
CA HIS A 217 -5.84 -19.25 -9.28
C HIS A 217 -5.11 -18.12 -10.03
N LEU A 218 -3.79 -18.01 -9.85
CA LEU A 218 -2.93 -16.91 -10.25
C LEU A 218 -1.60 -17.47 -10.76
N ASN A 219 -1.14 -17.03 -11.92
CA ASN A 219 0.24 -17.32 -12.33
C ASN A 219 1.26 -16.42 -11.62
N PRO A 220 2.53 -16.85 -11.58
CA PRO A 220 3.66 -15.96 -11.32
C PRO A 220 3.61 -14.74 -12.25
N THR A 221 3.96 -13.58 -11.71
CA THR A 221 3.78 -12.28 -12.37
C THR A 221 4.71 -12.09 -13.56
N HIS A 222 5.93 -12.63 -13.47
CA HIS A 222 6.95 -12.53 -14.50
C HIS A 222 6.57 -13.27 -15.79
N GLU A 223 5.68 -14.27 -15.72
CA GLU A 223 5.19 -15.01 -16.89
C GLU A 223 4.42 -14.13 -17.89
N TYR A 224 3.90 -12.99 -17.45
CA TYR A 224 3.25 -12.00 -18.32
C TYR A 224 3.94 -10.63 -18.30
N GLY A 225 5.23 -10.59 -17.93
CA GLY A 225 6.12 -9.46 -18.17
C GLY A 225 6.24 -8.43 -17.04
N VAL A 226 5.78 -8.72 -15.82
CA VAL A 226 5.91 -7.80 -14.67
C VAL A 226 6.55 -8.50 -13.46
N ALA A 227 7.45 -7.82 -12.76
CA ALA A 227 8.22 -8.39 -11.66
C ALA A 227 7.70 -7.94 -10.27
N PHE A 228 6.88 -8.77 -9.61
CA PHE A 228 6.47 -8.56 -8.21
C PHE A 228 5.92 -9.85 -7.57
N GLU A 229 5.96 -9.95 -6.25
CA GLU A 229 5.35 -11.09 -5.54
C GLU A 229 3.85 -10.88 -5.33
N ARG A 230 3.03 -11.93 -5.49
CA ARG A 230 1.57 -11.85 -5.27
C ARG A 230 1.24 -11.49 -3.82
N GLY A 231 2.08 -11.92 -2.89
CA GLY A 231 2.13 -11.40 -1.54
C GLY A 231 3.34 -11.97 -0.81
N THR A 232 3.68 -11.37 0.31
CA THR A 232 4.78 -11.84 1.17
C THR A 232 4.26 -11.96 2.59
N ARG A 233 4.41 -13.14 3.20
CA ARG A 233 4.25 -13.34 4.64
C ARG A 233 5.60 -13.18 5.31
N LEU A 234 5.65 -12.43 6.39
CA LEU A 234 6.82 -12.25 7.22
C LEU A 234 6.52 -12.72 8.65
N THR A 235 7.40 -13.54 9.20
CA THR A 235 7.33 -14.02 10.59
C THR A 235 8.29 -13.20 11.44
N LEU A 236 7.78 -12.50 12.44
CA LEU A 236 8.54 -11.59 13.27
C LEU A 236 8.39 -11.96 14.75
N PRO A 237 9.44 -11.85 15.56
CA PRO A 237 9.30 -11.98 17.01
C PRO A 237 8.40 -10.86 17.55
N THR A 238 7.54 -11.18 18.51
CA THR A 238 6.81 -10.17 19.29
C THR A 238 7.64 -9.73 20.50
N HIS A 239 7.32 -8.57 21.06
CA HIS A 239 7.93 -8.12 22.32
C HIS A 239 7.51 -8.96 23.54
N THR A 240 6.49 -9.80 23.40
CA THR A 240 5.97 -10.68 24.45
C THR A 240 6.64 -12.06 24.42
N LEU A 241 6.79 -12.65 25.59
CA LEU A 241 7.19 -14.05 25.74
C LEU A 241 5.97 -14.88 26.17
N HIS A 242 5.98 -16.17 25.85
CA HIS A 242 5.08 -17.10 26.49
C HIS A 242 5.33 -17.16 28.01
N PRO A 243 4.33 -17.55 28.83
CA PRO A 243 4.50 -17.69 30.27
C PRO A 243 5.67 -18.58 30.68
N GLU A 244 5.99 -19.59 29.87
CA GLU A 244 7.12 -20.50 30.02
C GLU A 244 8.48 -19.93 29.56
N GLY A 245 8.51 -18.69 29.04
CA GLY A 245 9.72 -17.95 28.68
C GLY A 245 10.18 -18.10 27.22
N SER A 246 9.44 -18.81 26.36
CA SER A 246 9.76 -18.94 24.94
C SER A 246 9.31 -17.71 24.13
N GLN A 247 10.00 -17.44 23.03
CA GLN A 247 9.71 -16.33 22.12
C GLN A 247 8.37 -16.56 21.39
N GLN A 248 7.48 -15.56 21.42
CA GLN A 248 6.29 -15.52 20.57
C GLN A 248 6.60 -14.88 19.22
N PHE A 249 5.84 -15.25 18.21
CA PHE A 249 5.96 -14.71 16.87
C PHE A 249 4.61 -14.22 16.37
N LYS A 250 4.64 -13.20 15.53
CA LYS A 250 3.51 -12.77 14.71
C LYS A 250 3.84 -12.96 13.25
N GLN A 251 2.81 -13.17 12.44
CA GLN A 251 2.90 -13.23 11.00
C GLN A 251 2.18 -12.03 10.40
N GLN A 252 2.88 -11.28 9.55
CA GLN A 252 2.32 -10.16 8.79
C GLN A 252 2.28 -10.54 7.31
N TYR A 253 1.17 -10.23 6.65
CA TYR A 253 0.93 -10.58 5.26
C TYR A 253 0.76 -9.30 4.46
N PHE A 254 1.64 -9.08 3.49
CA PHE A 254 1.56 -7.96 2.56
C PHE A 254 1.03 -8.46 1.23
N ILE A 255 -0.27 -8.31 0.99
CA ILE A 255 -0.90 -8.75 -0.25
C ILE A 255 -0.78 -7.65 -1.29
N SER A 256 -0.26 -8.01 -2.47
CA SER A 256 -0.10 -7.11 -3.59
C SER A 256 -1.43 -6.67 -4.20
N GLY A 257 -1.37 -5.61 -5.00
CA GLY A 257 -2.49 -5.17 -5.83
C GLY A 257 -3.04 -6.37 -6.61
N THR A 258 -4.25 -6.79 -6.24
CA THR A 258 -4.88 -7.99 -6.76
C THR A 258 -6.14 -7.60 -7.52
N ALA A 259 -6.16 -7.93 -8.80
CA ALA A 259 -7.26 -7.68 -9.72
C ALA A 259 -7.96 -8.99 -10.13
N SER A 260 -8.96 -8.88 -11.00
CA SER A 260 -9.69 -10.03 -11.57
C SER A 260 -8.86 -10.72 -12.66
N ILE A 261 -8.01 -11.64 -12.23
CA ILE A 261 -7.08 -12.39 -13.09
C ILE A 261 -7.19 -13.90 -12.82
N ASP A 262 -6.89 -14.72 -13.83
CA ASP A 262 -6.78 -16.17 -13.70
C ASP A 262 -5.33 -16.66 -13.66
N LYS A 263 -5.18 -17.99 -13.65
CA LYS A 263 -3.89 -18.69 -13.62
C LYS A 263 -3.11 -18.62 -14.94
N TYR A 264 -3.64 -17.97 -15.97
CA TYR A 264 -2.96 -17.74 -17.24
C TYR A 264 -2.56 -16.27 -17.42
N GLY A 265 -2.89 -15.42 -16.44
CA GLY A 265 -2.62 -13.99 -16.52
C GLY A 265 -3.70 -13.21 -17.29
N ASP A 266 -4.84 -13.83 -17.59
CA ASP A 266 -5.91 -13.21 -18.37
C ASP A 266 -6.91 -12.47 -17.49
N VAL A 267 -7.48 -11.39 -18.05
CA VAL A 267 -8.55 -10.62 -17.39
C VAL A 267 -9.82 -11.47 -17.35
N VAL A 268 -10.34 -11.75 -16.15
CA VAL A 268 -11.58 -12.50 -15.98
C VAL A 268 -12.74 -11.55 -15.76
N TYR A 269 -13.90 -11.83 -16.36
CA TYR A 269 -15.12 -11.03 -16.23
C TYR A 269 -14.96 -9.57 -16.69
N ALA A 270 -14.37 -9.36 -17.86
CA ALA A 270 -14.24 -8.04 -18.46
C ALA A 270 -15.60 -7.31 -18.52
N GLY A 271 -15.66 -6.08 -17.99
CA GLY A 271 -16.86 -5.25 -17.99
C GLY A 271 -17.88 -5.54 -16.87
N ASP A 272 -17.63 -6.52 -15.98
CA ASP A 272 -18.54 -6.87 -14.87
C ASP A 272 -17.87 -6.62 -13.51
N ILE A 273 -18.13 -5.44 -12.93
CA ILE A 273 -17.54 -5.04 -11.64
C ILE A 273 -17.87 -6.01 -10.51
N VAL A 274 -19.08 -6.58 -10.50
CA VAL A 274 -19.53 -7.49 -9.43
C VAL A 274 -18.72 -8.78 -9.48
N ARG A 275 -18.59 -9.38 -10.66
CA ARG A 275 -17.81 -10.61 -10.83
C ARG A 275 -16.31 -10.37 -10.70
N GLN A 276 -15.78 -9.22 -11.15
CA GLN A 276 -14.38 -8.87 -10.91
C GLN A 276 -14.08 -8.72 -9.42
N THR A 277 -14.97 -8.07 -8.66
CA THR A 277 -14.85 -7.95 -7.20
C THR A 277 -14.88 -9.32 -6.54
N GLY A 278 -15.79 -10.21 -6.94
CA GLY A 278 -15.82 -11.58 -6.42
C GLY A 278 -14.54 -12.36 -6.72
N ARG A 279 -14.04 -12.27 -7.95
CA ARG A 279 -12.84 -12.99 -8.39
C ARG A 279 -11.58 -12.51 -7.69
N LEU A 280 -11.38 -11.21 -7.55
CA LEU A 280 -10.19 -10.70 -6.87
C LEU A 280 -10.20 -11.07 -5.37
N LEU A 281 -11.38 -11.10 -4.71
CA LEU A 281 -11.50 -11.53 -3.32
C LEU A 281 -11.22 -13.03 -3.15
N GLU A 282 -11.64 -13.85 -4.11
CA GLU A 282 -11.26 -15.27 -4.18
C GLU A 282 -9.74 -15.43 -4.31
N ASN A 283 -9.09 -14.66 -5.19
CA ASN A 283 -7.64 -14.65 -5.35
C ASN A 283 -6.91 -14.26 -4.06
N ILE A 284 -7.35 -13.20 -3.37
CA ILE A 284 -6.80 -12.79 -2.07
C ILE A 284 -6.97 -13.90 -1.02
N GLY A 285 -8.15 -14.51 -0.95
CA GLY A 285 -8.42 -15.62 -0.04
C GLY A 285 -7.51 -16.84 -0.31
N ALA A 286 -7.23 -17.14 -1.58
CA ALA A 286 -6.31 -18.21 -1.95
C ALA A 286 -4.86 -17.92 -1.55
N LEU A 287 -4.38 -16.68 -1.72
CA LEU A 287 -3.04 -16.25 -1.29
C LEU A 287 -2.88 -16.31 0.23
N LEU A 288 -3.87 -15.83 0.98
CA LEU A 288 -3.86 -15.90 2.44
C LEU A 288 -3.84 -17.36 2.90
N LYS A 289 -4.63 -18.23 2.26
CA LYS A 289 -4.69 -19.65 2.58
C LYS A 289 -3.33 -20.35 2.41
N ASP A 290 -2.57 -20.02 1.36
CA ASP A 290 -1.20 -20.55 1.19
C ASP A 290 -0.30 -20.18 2.37
N GLY A 291 -0.47 -18.98 2.93
CA GLY A 291 0.26 -18.54 4.11
C GLY A 291 -0.28 -19.03 5.46
N ASP A 292 -1.31 -19.89 5.47
CA ASP A 292 -2.09 -20.32 6.65
C ASP A 292 -2.95 -19.22 7.31
N ALA A 293 -3.33 -18.19 6.55
CA ALA A 293 -4.26 -17.13 6.96
C ALA A 293 -5.61 -17.20 6.23
N THR A 294 -6.53 -16.34 6.64
CA THR A 294 -7.90 -16.24 6.14
C THR A 294 -8.30 -14.77 5.96
N MET A 295 -9.45 -14.53 5.31
CA MET A 295 -10.00 -13.17 5.18
C MET A 295 -10.26 -12.47 6.52
N ASN A 296 -10.43 -13.22 7.63
CA ASN A 296 -10.66 -12.65 8.95
C ASN A 296 -9.39 -12.07 9.58
N ASP A 297 -8.21 -12.45 9.07
CA ASP A 297 -6.92 -11.95 9.56
C ASP A 297 -6.58 -10.58 8.94
N ILE A 298 -7.34 -10.14 7.92
CA ILE A 298 -7.15 -8.86 7.24
C ILE A 298 -7.48 -7.70 8.17
N GLN A 299 -6.53 -6.76 8.27
CA GLN A 299 -6.62 -5.56 9.09
C GLN A 299 -7.30 -4.40 8.35
N TYR A 300 -7.11 -4.30 7.03
CA TYR A 300 -7.82 -3.33 6.20
C TYR A 300 -7.74 -3.69 4.70
N PHE A 301 -8.65 -3.12 3.91
CA PHE A 301 -8.51 -3.03 2.45
C PHE A 301 -8.26 -1.58 1.99
N ILE A 302 -7.39 -1.43 1.00
CA ILE A 302 -7.46 -0.29 0.09
C ILE A 302 -8.04 -0.80 -1.23
N ILE A 303 -9.11 -0.17 -1.68
CA ILE A 303 -9.90 -0.55 -2.85
C ILE A 303 -9.77 0.54 -3.90
N TYR A 304 -9.19 0.19 -5.04
CA TYR A 304 -8.94 1.10 -6.15
C TYR A 304 -9.99 0.89 -7.23
N LEU A 305 -10.80 1.91 -7.51
CA LEU A 305 -11.78 1.86 -8.59
C LEU A 305 -11.30 2.69 -9.78
N ARG A 306 -11.39 2.08 -10.96
CA ARG A 306 -11.08 2.74 -12.24
C ARG A 306 -12.16 3.76 -12.64
N ASP A 307 -13.42 3.50 -12.28
CA ASP A 307 -14.56 4.37 -12.53
C ASP A 307 -15.32 4.62 -11.23
N ILE A 308 -15.59 5.90 -10.93
CA ILE A 308 -16.26 6.30 -9.69
C ILE A 308 -17.72 5.82 -9.61
N SER A 309 -18.35 5.53 -10.75
CA SER A 309 -19.74 5.05 -10.82
C SER A 309 -19.92 3.65 -10.22
N ASP A 310 -18.84 2.88 -10.09
CA ASP A 310 -18.84 1.56 -9.47
C ASP A 310 -18.87 1.59 -7.94
N TYR A 311 -18.63 2.76 -7.33
CA TYR A 311 -18.47 2.92 -5.88
C TYR A 311 -19.61 2.29 -5.07
N HIS A 312 -20.87 2.64 -5.37
CA HIS A 312 -22.01 2.16 -4.59
C HIS A 312 -22.23 0.64 -4.71
N THR A 313 -21.86 0.06 -5.84
CA THR A 313 -21.96 -1.38 -6.06
C THR A 313 -20.92 -2.11 -5.21
N VAL A 314 -19.66 -1.68 -5.29
CA VAL A 314 -18.54 -2.30 -4.57
C VAL A 314 -18.65 -2.09 -3.07
N ASP A 315 -18.99 -0.88 -2.60
CA ASP A 315 -19.15 -0.61 -1.17
C ASP A 315 -20.25 -1.48 -0.54
N ARG A 316 -21.37 -1.64 -1.24
CA ARG A 316 -22.47 -2.51 -0.78
C ARG A 316 -22.04 -3.97 -0.70
N MET A 317 -21.31 -4.47 -1.70
CA MET A 317 -20.77 -5.83 -1.67
C MET A 317 -19.84 -6.01 -0.47
N MET A 318 -18.89 -5.12 -0.28
CA MET A 318 -17.95 -5.20 0.84
C MET A 318 -18.68 -5.09 2.19
N GLN A 319 -19.71 -4.27 2.30
CA GLN A 319 -20.54 -4.19 3.51
C GLN A 319 -21.32 -5.47 3.78
N GLN A 320 -21.75 -6.18 2.74
CA GLN A 320 -22.49 -7.42 2.88
C GLN A 320 -21.59 -8.59 3.27
N PHE A 321 -20.40 -8.70 2.65
CA PHE A 321 -19.52 -9.86 2.82
C PHE A 321 -18.47 -9.67 3.92
N TYR A 322 -17.97 -8.45 4.11
CA TYR A 322 -16.90 -8.12 5.05
C TYR A 322 -17.20 -6.81 5.82
N PRO A 323 -18.34 -6.71 6.54
CA PRO A 323 -18.72 -5.50 7.29
C PRO A 323 -17.73 -5.10 8.38
N GLN A 324 -16.99 -6.06 8.92
CA GLN A 324 -16.05 -5.88 10.03
C GLN A 324 -14.67 -5.38 9.60
N ILE A 325 -14.31 -5.54 8.31
CA ILE A 325 -12.97 -5.19 7.83
C ILE A 325 -12.96 -3.72 7.42
N PRO A 326 -12.12 -2.87 8.05
CA PRO A 326 -11.94 -1.48 7.64
C PRO A 326 -11.56 -1.39 6.17
N ARG A 327 -12.14 -0.43 5.44
CA ARG A 327 -11.81 -0.22 4.04
C ARG A 327 -11.80 1.25 3.68
N ILE A 328 -10.93 1.61 2.73
CA ILE A 328 -11.00 2.88 2.02
C ILE A 328 -11.16 2.57 0.54
N ILE A 329 -12.13 3.24 -0.10
CA ILE A 329 -12.35 3.14 -1.54
C ILE A 329 -11.92 4.46 -2.17
N VAL A 330 -10.97 4.39 -3.09
CA VAL A 330 -10.40 5.55 -3.76
C VAL A 330 -10.51 5.44 -5.29
N GLU A 331 -10.58 6.58 -5.95
CA GLU A 331 -10.39 6.67 -7.40
C GLU A 331 -8.93 6.44 -7.72
N ALA A 332 -8.66 5.36 -8.44
CA ALA A 332 -7.32 5.04 -8.92
C ALA A 332 -7.43 4.03 -10.06
N LYS A 333 -6.94 4.41 -11.24
CA LYS A 333 -6.95 3.52 -12.41
C LYS A 333 -5.99 2.36 -12.20
N VAL A 334 -6.44 1.16 -12.56
CA VAL A 334 -5.64 -0.07 -12.59
C VAL A 334 -4.76 -0.10 -13.85
N CYS A 335 -3.56 -0.70 -13.78
CA CYS A 335 -2.54 -0.61 -14.82
C CYS A 335 -2.92 -1.23 -16.18
N ARG A 336 -3.75 -2.29 -16.20
CA ARG A 336 -4.22 -2.93 -17.43
C ARG A 336 -5.68 -2.56 -17.73
N PRO A 337 -5.97 -1.95 -18.89
CA PRO A 337 -7.34 -1.78 -19.35
C PRO A 337 -8.10 -3.13 -19.36
N GLY A 338 -9.31 -3.14 -18.80
CA GLY A 338 -10.13 -4.33 -18.61
C GLY A 338 -10.30 -4.72 -17.14
N TRP A 339 -9.32 -4.41 -16.29
CA TRP A 339 -9.50 -4.43 -14.83
C TRP A 339 -10.19 -3.14 -14.39
N LEU A 340 -11.36 -3.30 -13.77
CA LEU A 340 -12.18 -2.20 -13.25
C LEU A 340 -11.83 -1.86 -11.80
N ILE A 341 -11.26 -2.84 -11.10
CA ILE A 341 -10.98 -2.79 -9.67
C ILE A 341 -9.69 -3.55 -9.35
N GLU A 342 -8.95 -3.02 -8.38
CA GLU A 342 -7.83 -3.69 -7.73
C GLU A 342 -7.97 -3.50 -6.21
N MET A 343 -7.60 -4.50 -5.43
CA MET A 343 -7.52 -4.36 -3.97
C MET A 343 -6.16 -4.80 -3.46
N GLU A 344 -5.69 -4.13 -2.42
CA GLU A 344 -4.58 -4.59 -1.60
C GLU A 344 -5.00 -4.65 -0.13
N CYS A 345 -4.28 -5.46 0.65
CA CYS A 345 -4.52 -5.55 2.09
C CYS A 345 -3.26 -5.91 2.88
N ILE A 346 -3.32 -5.60 4.17
CA ILE A 346 -2.44 -6.20 5.17
C ILE A 346 -3.27 -7.12 6.05
N ALA A 347 -2.76 -8.30 6.35
CA ALA A 347 -3.30 -9.21 7.37
C ALA A 347 -2.26 -9.49 8.47
N GLU A 348 -2.75 -9.83 9.66
CA GLU A 348 -1.93 -10.24 10.80
C GLU A 348 -2.50 -11.48 11.46
N LYS A 349 -1.60 -12.37 11.90
CA LYS A 349 -1.95 -13.58 12.65
C LYS A 349 -0.88 -13.82 13.73
N GLU A 350 -1.30 -14.17 14.94
CA GLU A 350 -0.40 -14.61 16.02
C GLU A 350 -0.27 -16.14 16.08
#